data_AF-A0A3D9BD90-F1
#
_entry.id   AF-A0A3D9BD90-F1
#
_cell.length_a   1.000
_cell.length_b   1.000
_cell.length_c   1.000
_cell.angle_alpha   90.00
_cell.angle_beta   90.00
_cell.angle_gamma   90.00
#
_symmetry.space_group_name_H-M   'P 1'
#
loop_
_entity.id
_entity.type
_entity.pdbx_description
1 polymer ?
#
loop_
_entity_poly.entity_id
_entity_poly.type
_entity_poly.pdbx_seq_one_letter_code
_entity_poly.pdbx_strand_id
1 'polypeptide(L)'
;MEQELNKYIGTDGIIEVQSRERSACKLLSTERTDHSVILNFESIFPVRELNFKDVPDWNIELSRTAFGKNFTFIVGGQIEEPDNNTIRFTENERNLTVTIDFNESTVKETMLKYIDELIPKK
;
A
#
# COMPACT_ATOMS: atom_id res chain seq x y z
N MET A 1 -1.47 10.62 16.91
CA MET A 1 -1.55 9.33 16.19
C MET A 1 -2.79 9.21 15.31
N GLU A 2 -4.03 9.13 15.83
CA GLU A 2 -5.22 9.05 14.94
C GLU A 2 -5.44 10.33 14.12
N GLN A 3 -5.20 11.51 14.72
CA GLN A 3 -5.16 12.78 13.98
C GLN A 3 -3.99 12.88 12.98
N GLU A 4 -2.94 12.06 13.12
CA GLU A 4 -1.76 12.14 12.26
C GLU A 4 -1.94 11.35 10.97
N LEU A 5 -2.70 10.26 10.97
CA LEU A 5 -2.96 9.49 9.74
C LEU A 5 -4.04 10.10 8.86
N ASN A 6 -4.98 10.84 9.44
CA ASN A 6 -6.04 11.52 8.69
C ASN A 6 -5.51 12.48 7.63
N LYS A 7 -4.30 13.02 7.80
CA LYS A 7 -3.65 13.90 6.81
C LYS A 7 -3.34 13.20 5.48
N TYR A 8 -3.23 11.87 5.48
CA TYR A 8 -2.96 11.05 4.30
C TYR A 8 -4.23 10.53 3.63
N ILE A 9 -5.41 10.74 4.22
CA ILE A 9 -6.68 10.30 3.62
C ILE A 9 -6.92 11.05 2.31
N GLY A 10 -7.21 10.29 1.25
CA GLY A 10 -7.39 10.80 -0.10
C GLY A 10 -6.09 11.04 -0.86
N THR A 11 -4.93 10.88 -0.20
CA THR A 11 -3.61 11.06 -0.80
C THR A 11 -3.17 9.78 -1.51
N ASP A 12 -2.55 9.96 -2.68
CA ASP A 12 -1.89 8.88 -3.41
C ASP A 12 -0.55 8.55 -2.75
N GLY A 13 -0.20 7.27 -2.69
CA GLY A 13 1.03 6.78 -2.10
C GLY A 13 1.59 5.60 -2.89
N ILE A 14 2.89 5.38 -2.76
CA ILE A 14 3.56 4.18 -3.24
C ILE A 14 3.63 3.20 -2.07
N ILE A 15 2.96 2.07 -2.23
CA ILE A 15 2.98 1.00 -1.24
C ILE A 15 4.07 0.00 -1.56
N GLU A 16 4.83 -0.37 -0.55
CA GLU A 16 5.75 -1.50 -0.55
C GLU A 16 5.34 -2.49 0.55
N VAL A 17 5.04 -3.73 0.16
CA VAL A 17 4.71 -4.82 1.10
C VAL A 17 5.85 -5.83 1.11
N GLN A 18 6.49 -6.00 2.27
CA GLN A 18 7.63 -6.89 2.53
C GLN A 18 8.79 -6.75 1.51
N SER A 19 8.96 -5.58 0.89
CA SER A 19 9.90 -5.37 -0.23
C SER A 19 9.66 -6.30 -1.43
N ARG A 20 8.45 -6.85 -1.55
CA ARG A 20 8.06 -7.86 -2.55
C ARG A 20 6.96 -7.37 -3.48
N GLU A 21 5.98 -6.65 -2.96
CA GLU A 21 4.95 -6.00 -3.77
C GLU A 21 5.18 -4.49 -3.78
N ARG A 22 5.18 -3.88 -4.95
CA ARG A 22 5.21 -2.44 -5.11
C ARG A 22 4.09 -1.99 -6.03
N SER A 23 3.28 -1.06 -5.56
CA SER A 23 2.16 -0.51 -6.33
C SER A 23 1.91 0.94 -5.95
N ALA A 24 0.97 1.58 -6.65
CA ALA A 24 0.42 2.86 -6.24
C ALA A 24 -0.98 2.64 -5.64
N CYS A 25 -1.25 3.26 -4.50
CA CYS A 25 -2.52 3.15 -3.80
C CYS A 25 -2.98 4.51 -3.27
N LYS A 26 -4.25 4.59 -2.86
CA LYS A 26 -4.83 5.72 -2.15
C LYS A 26 -5.37 5.26 -0.82
N LEU A 27 -5.03 5.96 0.25
CA LEU A 27 -5.64 5.72 1.56
C LEU A 27 -7.06 6.31 1.56
N LEU A 28 -8.07 5.46 1.69
CA LEU A 28 -9.48 5.88 1.66
C LEU A 28 -10.00 6.26 3.03
N SER A 29 -9.66 5.49 4.05
CA SER A 29 -10.10 5.73 5.41
C SER A 29 -9.22 5.03 6.43
N THR A 30 -9.30 5.54 7.65
CA THR A 30 -8.70 4.94 8.83
C THR A 30 -9.80 4.76 9.87
N GLU A 31 -9.94 3.56 10.41
CA GLU A 31 -10.86 3.28 11.51
C GLU A 31 -10.06 2.74 12.70
N ARG A 32 -10.37 3.22 13.90
CA ARG A 32 -9.70 2.76 15.12
C ARG A 32 -10.67 1.98 15.98
N THR A 33 -10.22 0.81 16.42
CA THR A 33 -10.88 -0.01 17.43
C THR A 33 -10.05 0.01 18.72
N ASP A 34 -10.56 -0.62 19.79
CA ASP A 34 -9.89 -0.69 21.08
C ASP A 34 -8.48 -1.32 21.01
N HIS A 35 -8.21 -2.14 19.99
CA HIS A 35 -6.96 -2.91 19.89
C HIS A 35 -6.28 -2.84 18.51
N SER A 36 -6.88 -2.16 17.53
CA SER A 36 -6.32 -2.09 16.19
C SER A 36 -6.65 -0.80 15.46
N VAL A 37 -5.85 -0.50 14.44
CA VAL A 37 -6.11 0.49 13.41
C VAL A 37 -6.35 -0.26 12.12
N ILE A 38 -7.49 -0.01 11.49
CA ILE A 38 -7.89 -0.55 10.20
C ILE A 38 -7.62 0.52 9.16
N LEU A 39 -6.80 0.19 8.17
CA LEU A 39 -6.44 1.08 7.07
C LEU A 39 -7.03 0.52 5.78
N ASN A 40 -7.86 1.30 5.10
CA ASN A 40 -8.52 0.88 3.86
C ASN A 40 -7.93 1.62 2.68
N PHE A 41 -7.56 0.88 1.64
CA PHE A 41 -6.87 1.41 0.47
C PHE A 41 -7.56 1.02 -0.82
N GLU A 42 -7.30 1.82 -1.86
CA GLU A 42 -7.61 1.52 -3.25
C GLU A 42 -6.32 1.48 -4.06
N SER A 43 -6.09 0.43 -4.84
CA SER A 43 -5.02 0.42 -5.87
C SER A 43 -5.35 1.44 -6.95
N ILE A 44 -4.42 2.32 -7.33
CA ILE A 44 -4.67 3.33 -8.36
C ILE A 44 -4.72 2.71 -9.75
N PHE A 45 -3.88 1.70 -10.00
CA PHE A 45 -3.90 0.98 -11.27
C PHE A 45 -5.07 0.01 -11.35
N PRO A 46 -5.60 -0.24 -12.57
CA PRO A 46 -6.43 -1.40 -12.81
C PRO A 46 -5.58 -2.64 -12.53
N VAL A 47 -6.01 -3.44 -11.55
CA VAL A 47 -5.27 -4.60 -11.10
C VAL A 47 -6.09 -5.87 -11.17
N ARG A 48 -5.42 -6.97 -11.51
CA ARG A 48 -5.98 -8.32 -11.37
C ARG A 48 -5.58 -8.90 -10.02
N GLU A 49 -6.58 -9.30 -9.23
CA GLU A 49 -6.37 -10.00 -7.97
C GLU A 49 -5.84 -11.42 -8.20
N LEU A 50 -4.79 -11.80 -7.47
CA LEU A 50 -4.09 -13.06 -7.70
C LEU A 50 -4.56 -14.23 -6.81
N ASN A 51 -5.48 -14.01 -5.87
CA ASN A 51 -6.11 -15.05 -5.04
C ASN A 51 -5.13 -16.12 -4.53
N PHE A 52 -3.97 -15.70 -4.01
CA PHE A 52 -2.99 -16.64 -3.51
C PHE A 52 -3.36 -17.12 -2.10
N LYS A 53 -3.34 -18.45 -1.89
CA LYS A 53 -3.54 -19.05 -0.55
C LYS A 53 -2.24 -19.21 0.23
N ASP A 54 -1.11 -19.43 -0.45
CA ASP A 54 0.23 -19.52 0.12
C ASP A 54 1.24 -19.27 -1.01
N VAL A 55 2.20 -18.35 -0.86
CA VAL A 55 3.36 -18.35 -1.78
C VAL A 55 4.62 -17.78 -1.11
N PRO A 56 5.74 -18.53 -1.13
CA PRO A 56 6.99 -18.10 -0.50
C PRO A 56 7.76 -17.03 -1.30
N ASP A 57 7.57 -16.93 -2.62
CA ASP A 57 8.27 -16.01 -3.52
C ASP A 57 7.28 -15.20 -4.39
N TRP A 58 7.00 -13.95 -3.99
CA TRP A 58 6.16 -13.03 -4.75
C TRP A 58 7.03 -12.15 -5.64
N ASN A 59 7.07 -12.44 -6.94
CA ASN A 59 7.45 -11.45 -7.94
C ASN A 59 6.17 -11.07 -8.70
N ILE A 60 5.51 -10.01 -8.23
CA ILE A 60 4.20 -9.58 -8.73
C ILE A 60 4.44 -8.58 -9.87
N GLU A 61 3.98 -8.93 -11.08
CA GLU A 61 4.00 -8.02 -12.23
C GLU A 61 3.16 -6.76 -11.92
N LEU A 62 3.58 -5.62 -12.46
CA LEU A 62 2.75 -4.41 -12.49
C LEU A 62 1.39 -4.72 -13.13
N SER A 63 0.30 -4.12 -12.61
CA SER A 63 -1.12 -4.45 -12.87
C SER A 63 -1.65 -5.74 -12.22
N ARG A 64 -0.88 -6.39 -11.36
CA ARG A 64 -1.37 -7.47 -10.51
C ARG A 64 -1.13 -7.14 -9.05
N THR A 65 -1.96 -7.69 -8.17
CA THR A 65 -1.78 -7.57 -6.71
C THR A 65 -2.34 -8.79 -6.02
N ALA A 66 -1.76 -9.15 -4.87
CA ALA A 66 -2.34 -10.17 -4.00
C ALA A 66 -3.60 -9.67 -3.25
N PHE A 67 -3.84 -8.36 -3.20
CA PHE A 67 -4.84 -7.75 -2.32
C PHE A 67 -6.12 -7.27 -3.01
N GLY A 68 -6.14 -7.28 -4.34
CA GLY A 68 -7.24 -6.78 -5.16
C GLY A 68 -7.30 -5.26 -5.27
N LYS A 69 -8.37 -4.75 -5.91
CA LYS A 69 -8.54 -3.31 -6.20
C LYS A 69 -8.76 -2.50 -4.92
N ASN A 70 -9.53 -3.03 -3.97
CA ASN A 70 -9.73 -2.43 -2.66
C ASN A 70 -9.21 -3.42 -1.62
N PHE A 71 -8.40 -2.95 -0.69
CA PHE A 71 -7.77 -3.82 0.30
C PHE A 71 -7.63 -3.16 1.66
N THR A 72 -7.49 -4.00 2.67
CA THR A 72 -7.46 -3.58 4.07
C THR A 72 -6.26 -4.19 4.78
N PHE A 73 -5.64 -3.39 5.64
CA PHE A 73 -4.66 -3.85 6.62
C PHE A 73 -5.15 -3.57 8.03
N ILE A 74 -5.00 -4.56 8.91
CA ILE A 74 -5.36 -4.46 10.33
C ILE A 74 -4.06 -4.41 11.13
N VAL A 75 -3.79 -3.27 11.76
CA VAL A 75 -2.57 -3.02 12.53
C VAL A 75 -2.91 -3.05 14.01
N GLY A 76 -2.39 -4.00 14.79
CA GLY A 76 -2.52 -3.99 16.25
C GLY A 76 -1.26 -3.60 16.99
N GLY A 77 -0.21 -3.25 16.25
CA GLY A 77 1.01 -2.64 16.77
C GLY A 77 1.05 -1.13 16.59
N GLN A 78 2.25 -0.57 16.69
CA GLN A 78 2.51 0.83 16.37
C GLN A 78 2.60 1.03 14.85
N ILE A 79 2.12 2.19 14.40
CA ILE A 79 2.42 2.74 13.08
C ILE A 79 3.54 3.74 13.28
N GLU A 80 4.65 3.55 12.57
CA GLU A 80 5.81 4.42 12.57
C GLU A 80 5.67 5.46 11.46
N GLU A 81 6.15 6.68 11.72
CA GLU A 81 6.36 7.73 10.72
C GLU A 81 7.88 7.98 10.63
N PRO A 82 8.63 7.23 9.80
CA PRO A 82 10.08 7.42 9.68
C PRO A 82 10.46 8.83 9.20
N ASP A 83 9.56 9.46 8.45
CA ASP A 83 9.62 10.84 7.99
C ASP A 83 8.20 11.42 7.83
N ASN A 84 8.08 12.68 7.41
CA ASN A 84 6.79 13.38 7.33
C ASN A 84 5.80 12.84 6.28
N ASN A 85 6.26 12.01 5.35
CA ASN A 85 5.46 11.50 4.23
C ASN A 85 5.38 9.99 4.17
N THR A 86 6.12 9.27 5.02
CA THR A 86 6.16 7.82 5.02
C THR A 86 5.50 7.27 6.27
N ILE A 87 4.62 6.27 6.10
CA ILE A 87 4.17 5.43 7.21
C ILE A 87 4.73 4.02 7.05
N ARG A 88 5.05 3.38 8.17
CA ARG A 88 5.46 1.98 8.23
C ARG A 88 4.72 1.25 9.34
N PHE A 89 4.25 0.05 9.06
CA PHE A 89 3.57 -0.78 10.07
C PHE A 89 3.74 -2.26 9.77
N THR A 90 3.43 -3.10 10.75
CA THR A 90 3.28 -4.54 10.55
C THR A 90 1.81 -4.91 10.68
N GLU A 91 1.27 -5.54 9.65
CA GLU A 91 -0.11 -6.01 9.65
C GLU A 91 -0.24 -7.31 10.46
N ASN A 92 -1.31 -7.40 11.26
CA ASN A 92 -1.46 -8.43 12.27
C ASN A 92 -1.76 -9.83 11.72
N GLU A 93 -2.66 -9.96 10.75
CA GLU A 93 -3.18 -11.27 10.36
C GLU A 93 -2.16 -12.08 9.56
N ARG A 94 -1.43 -11.40 8.68
CA ARG A 94 -0.48 -11.99 7.73
C ARG A 94 0.98 -11.71 8.12
N ASN A 95 1.22 -10.92 9.16
CA ASN A 95 2.55 -10.53 9.63
C ASN A 95 3.38 -9.85 8.52
N LEU A 96 2.73 -8.95 7.77
CA LEU A 96 3.34 -8.25 6.64
C LEU A 96 3.85 -6.89 7.08
N THR A 97 5.15 -6.63 6.89
CA THR A 97 5.67 -5.26 7.00
C THR A 97 5.25 -4.47 5.77
N VAL A 98 4.56 -3.36 5.98
CA VAL A 98 4.06 -2.46 4.93
C VAL A 98 4.69 -1.09 5.15
N THR A 99 5.21 -0.51 4.07
CA THR A 99 5.67 0.89 4.03
C THR A 99 4.90 1.60 2.94
N ILE A 100 4.44 2.83 3.20
CA ILE A 100 3.73 3.65 2.23
C ILE A 100 4.36 5.03 2.21
N ASP A 101 4.85 5.45 1.05
CA ASP A 101 5.41 6.77 0.80
C ASP A 101 4.37 7.65 0.09
N PHE A 102 3.93 8.72 0.76
CA PHE A 102 2.98 9.72 0.27
C PHE A 102 3.67 10.97 -0.29
N ASN A 103 4.99 10.98 -0.42
CA ASN A 103 5.73 12.11 -0.97
C ASN A 103 5.34 12.32 -2.45
N GLU A 104 4.77 13.49 -2.75
CA GLU A 104 4.24 13.81 -4.08
C GLU A 104 5.27 13.60 -5.21
N SER A 105 6.53 13.94 -4.96
CA SER A 105 7.60 13.77 -5.96
C SER A 105 7.93 12.30 -6.21
N THR A 106 8.08 11.50 -5.15
CA THR A 106 8.29 10.04 -5.25
C THR A 106 7.09 9.39 -5.96
N VAL A 107 5.88 9.74 -5.55
CA VAL A 107 4.64 9.19 -6.11
C VAL A 107 4.56 9.48 -7.60
N LYS A 108 4.74 10.74 -8.00
CA LYS A 108 4.68 11.14 -9.41
C LYS A 108 5.74 10.45 -10.26
N GLU A 109 6.99 10.41 -9.80
CA GLU A 109 8.08 9.75 -10.54
C GLU A 109 7.81 8.24 -10.69
N THR A 110 7.38 7.60 -9.61
CA THR A 110 7.14 6.15 -9.58
C THR A 110 5.93 5.76 -10.41
N MET A 111 4.84 6.55 -10.36
CA MET A 111 3.67 6.34 -11.21
C MET A 111 4.02 6.43 -12.69
N LEU A 112 4.83 7.42 -13.10
CA LEU A 112 5.26 7.55 -14.49
C LEU A 112 6.06 6.31 -14.94
N LYS A 113 6.99 5.82 -14.11
CA LYS A 113 7.73 4.58 -14.39
C LYS A 113 6.78 3.38 -14.57
N TYR A 114 5.81 3.23 -13.68
CA TYR A 114 4.84 2.14 -13.77
C TYR A 114 3.95 2.24 -15.01
N ILE A 115 3.52 3.45 -15.40
CA ILE A 115 2.77 3.66 -16.64
C ILE A 115 3.61 3.25 -17.85
N ASP A 116 4.87 3.68 -17.91
CA ASP A 116 5.78 3.33 -19.01
C ASP A 116 6.01 1.81 -19.12
N GLU A 117 6.04 1.10 -17.99
CA GLU A 117 6.16 -0.36 -17.95
C GLU A 117 4.87 -1.09 -18.37
N LEU A 118 3.70 -0.48 -18.17
CA LEU A 118 2.40 -1.03 -18.59
C LEU A 118 2.13 -0.84 -20.09
N ILE A 119 2.84 0.07 -20.76
CA ILE A 119 2.70 0.28 -22.21
C ILE A 119 3.50 -0.82 -22.95
N PRO A 120 2.85 -1.63 -23.82
CA PRO A 120 3.56 -2.64 -24.60
C PRO A 120 4.68 -2.01 -25.42
N LYS A 121 5.92 -2.47 -25.21
CA LYS A 121 7.06 -2.05 -26.02
C LYS A 121 6.93 -2.69 -27.40
N LYS A 122 6.94 -1.84 -28.44
CA LYS A 122 6.89 -2.25 -29.85
C LYS A 122 8.16 -2.97 -30.28
#